data_AF-A0A423V939-F1
#
_entry.id   AF-A0A423V939-F1
#
_cell.length_a   1.000
_cell.length_b   1.000
_cell.length_c   1.000
_cell.angle_alpha   90.00
_cell.angle_beta   90.00
_cell.angle_gamma   90.00
#
_symmetry.space_group_name_H-M   'P 1'
#
loop_
_entity.id
_entity.type
_entity.pdbx_description
1 polymer ?
#
loop_
_entity_poly.entity_id
_entity_poly.type
_entity_poly.pdbx_seq_one_letter_code
_entity_poly.pdbx_strand_id
1 'polypeptide(L)'
;MSSITSLVAVVLTLVSGYATYQSVASILNIRKYEEKAERAAEWSHTAEKRLWDTRYTIGTGFVSCLLSVFTAIAYIFVSSEPNIAKAPFLNIWPAILAVALRFGASSYMYKFWASKGKIPRMDQYNAAISQTMEVINVLNVLSIGWGILAVLEVLPV
;
A
#
# COMPACT_ATOMS: atom_id res chain seq x y z
N MET A 1 -10.43 20.40 -11.84
CA MET A 1 -10.99 19.46 -10.85
C MET A 1 -12.43 19.84 -10.59
N SER A 2 -13.34 18.92 -10.88
CA SER A 2 -14.74 19.06 -10.48
C SER A 2 -14.88 18.79 -8.98
N SER A 3 -15.96 19.24 -8.34
CA SER A 3 -16.22 18.95 -6.91
C SER A 3 -16.20 17.45 -6.59
N ILE A 4 -16.47 16.61 -7.61
CA ILE A 4 -16.45 15.16 -7.51
C ILE A 4 -15.01 14.63 -7.38
N THR A 5 -14.04 15.13 -8.17
CA THR A 5 -12.65 14.63 -8.09
C THR A 5 -11.98 15.02 -6.78
N SER A 6 -12.28 16.20 -6.23
CA SER A 6 -11.84 16.58 -4.89
C SER A 6 -12.43 15.68 -3.79
N LEU A 7 -13.71 15.32 -3.88
CA LEU A 7 -14.35 14.41 -2.91
C LEU A 7 -13.71 13.02 -2.97
N VAL A 8 -13.47 12.49 -4.16
CA VAL A 8 -12.76 11.22 -4.35
C VAL A 8 -11.34 11.28 -3.77
N ALA A 9 -10.60 12.37 -3.99
CA ALA A 9 -9.26 12.55 -3.41
C ALA A 9 -9.28 12.59 -1.87
N VAL A 10 -10.29 13.22 -1.25
CA VAL A 10 -10.46 13.19 0.21
C VAL A 10 -10.72 11.78 0.72
N VAL A 11 -11.61 11.02 0.07
CA VAL A 11 -11.88 9.62 0.44
C VAL A 11 -10.61 8.77 0.29
N LEU A 12 -9.88 8.92 -0.82
CA LEU A 12 -8.60 8.23 -1.04
C LEU A 12 -7.57 8.58 0.03
N THR A 13 -7.53 9.83 0.50
CA THR A 13 -6.64 10.26 1.59
C THR A 13 -6.99 9.54 2.89
N LEU A 14 -8.27 9.48 3.27
CA LEU A 14 -8.73 8.79 4.48
C LEU A 14 -8.43 7.28 4.43
N VAL A 15 -8.76 6.63 3.32
CA VAL A 15 -8.52 5.19 3.12
C VAL A 15 -7.02 4.88 3.11
N SER A 16 -6.20 5.72 2.46
CA SER A 16 -4.74 5.54 2.44
C SER A 16 -4.12 5.78 3.82
N GLY A 17 -4.66 6.73 4.60
CA GLY A 17 -4.26 6.98 5.98
C GLY A 17 -4.52 5.77 6.87
N TYR A 18 -5.72 5.17 6.74
CA TYR A 18 -6.05 3.92 7.44
C TYR A 18 -5.12 2.75 7.04
N ALA A 19 -4.85 2.59 5.74
CA ALA A 19 -3.92 1.56 5.23
C ALA A 19 -2.50 1.72 5.80
N THR A 20 -2.05 2.97 5.91
CA THR A 20 -0.74 3.33 6.47
C THR A 20 -0.70 3.01 7.96
N TYR A 21 -1.74 3.37 8.72
CA TYR A 21 -1.86 3.03 10.13
C TYR A 21 -1.78 1.51 10.36
N GLN A 22 -2.52 0.72 9.57
CA GLN A 22 -2.46 -0.73 9.68
C GLN A 22 -1.09 -1.31 9.29
N SER A 23 -0.45 -0.74 8.27
CA SER A 23 0.91 -1.13 7.88
C SER A 23 1.91 -0.89 9.02
N VAL A 24 1.78 0.24 9.74
CA VAL A 24 2.60 0.53 10.93
C VAL A 24 2.33 -0.47 12.05
N ALA A 25 1.07 -0.80 12.32
CA ALA A 25 0.72 -1.79 13.33
C ALA A 25 1.32 -3.18 13.02
N SER A 26 1.30 -3.60 11.74
CA SER A 26 1.93 -4.85 11.29
C SER A 26 3.44 -4.85 11.51
N ILE A 27 4.12 -3.75 11.15
CA ILE A 27 5.57 -3.58 11.38
C ILE A 27 5.89 -3.72 12.87
N LEU A 28 5.14 -3.04 13.74
CA LEU A 28 5.36 -3.10 15.19
C LEU A 28 5.15 -4.50 15.77
N ASN A 29 4.21 -5.27 15.23
CA ASN A 29 3.99 -6.65 15.66
C ASN A 29 5.10 -7.60 15.20
N ILE A 30 5.63 -7.42 13.99
CA ILE A 30 6.70 -8.27 13.46
C ILE A 30 8.04 -7.97 14.10
N ARG A 31 8.30 -6.70 14.44
CA ARG A 31 9.51 -6.27 15.14
C ARG A 31 9.75 -7.04 16.45
N LYS A 32 8.67 -7.50 17.12
CA LYS A 32 8.76 -8.30 18.36
C LYS A 32 9.37 -9.69 18.15
N TYR A 33 9.32 -10.22 16.93
CA TYR A 33 9.88 -11.53 16.57
C TYR A 33 11.19 -11.42 15.79
N GLU A 34 11.58 -10.20 15.46
CA GLU A 34 12.73 -9.91 14.61
C GLU A 34 14.03 -10.38 15.24
N GLU A 35 14.24 -10.13 16.54
CA GLU A 35 15.44 -10.59 17.26
C GLU A 35 15.60 -12.12 17.23
N LYS A 36 14.50 -12.86 17.38
CA LYS A 36 14.53 -14.33 17.30
C LYS A 36 14.79 -14.81 15.87
N ALA A 37 14.23 -14.12 14.89
CA ALA A 37 14.44 -14.43 13.48
C ALA A 37 15.87 -14.08 13.02
N GLU A 38 16.47 -13.02 13.55
CA GLU A 38 17.86 -12.64 13.31
C GLU A 38 18.82 -13.67 13.88
N ARG A 39 18.62 -14.10 15.13
CA ARG A 39 19.42 -15.21 15.70
C ARG A 39 19.29 -16.48 14.87
N ALA A 40 18.11 -16.80 14.36
CA ALA A 40 17.93 -17.95 13.47
C ALA A 40 18.63 -17.76 12.11
N ALA A 41 18.71 -16.53 11.62
CA ALA A 41 19.38 -16.17 10.36
C ALA A 41 20.89 -16.34 10.43
N GLU A 42 21.52 -16.07 11.57
CA GLU A 42 22.97 -16.26 11.78
C GLU A 42 23.43 -17.70 11.49
N TRP A 43 22.57 -18.68 11.74
CA TRP A 43 22.89 -20.10 11.61
C TRP A 43 22.24 -20.76 10.38
N SER A 44 21.44 -20.01 9.61
CA SER A 44 20.74 -20.56 8.44
C SER A 44 20.44 -19.50 7.37
N HIS A 45 21.05 -19.69 6.19
CA HIS A 45 20.73 -18.89 5.00
C HIS A 45 19.25 -18.93 4.59
N THR A 46 18.53 -20.01 4.93
CA THR A 46 17.09 -20.07 4.66
C THR A 46 16.33 -19.14 5.60
N ALA A 47 16.70 -19.07 6.87
CA ALA A 47 16.08 -18.14 7.84
C ALA A 47 16.41 -16.68 7.49
N GLU A 48 17.65 -16.40 7.09
CA GLU A 48 18.08 -15.08 6.60
C GLU A 48 17.23 -14.61 5.41
N LYS A 49 17.12 -15.45 4.37
CA LYS A 49 16.29 -15.13 3.19
C LYS A 49 14.83 -14.87 3.58
N ARG A 50 14.26 -15.68 4.47
CA ARG A 50 12.88 -15.51 4.94
C ARG A 50 12.68 -14.19 5.71
N LEU A 51 13.64 -13.81 6.53
CA LEU A 51 13.62 -12.53 7.25
C LEU A 51 13.64 -11.36 6.26
N TRP A 52 14.54 -11.41 5.28
CA TRP A 52 14.68 -10.35 4.28
C TRP A 52 13.43 -10.21 3.41
N ASP A 53 12.90 -11.32 2.89
CA ASP A 53 11.68 -11.31 2.07
C ASP A 53 10.47 -10.75 2.87
N THR A 54 10.40 -11.05 4.16
CA THR A 54 9.33 -10.55 5.04
C THR A 54 9.43 -9.05 5.21
N ARG A 55 10.62 -8.52 5.56
CA ARG A 55 10.88 -7.09 5.67
C ARG A 55 10.55 -6.35 4.38
N TYR A 56 11.00 -6.90 3.25
CA TYR A 56 10.78 -6.30 1.95
C TYR A 56 9.28 -6.24 1.62
N THR A 57 8.55 -7.33 1.83
CA THR A 57 7.10 -7.40 1.55
C THR A 57 6.29 -6.40 2.37
N ILE A 58 6.56 -6.29 3.67
CA ILE A 58 5.88 -5.34 4.55
C ILE A 58 6.27 -3.90 4.18
N GLY A 59 7.56 -3.68 3.89
CA GLY A 59 8.08 -2.41 3.41
C GLY A 59 7.41 -1.95 2.12
N THR A 60 7.23 -2.85 1.15
CA THR A 60 6.50 -2.56 -0.10
C THR A 60 5.07 -2.09 0.19
N GLY A 61 4.35 -2.78 1.08
CA GLY A 61 3.00 -2.39 1.48
C GLY A 61 2.97 -1.00 2.13
N PHE A 62 3.86 -0.76 3.09
CA PHE A 62 3.95 0.52 3.80
C PHE A 62 4.30 1.68 2.87
N VAL A 63 5.32 1.52 2.03
CA VAL A 63 5.74 2.56 1.05
C VAL A 63 4.63 2.84 0.05
N SER A 64 3.90 1.82 -0.40
CA SER A 64 2.77 1.99 -1.32
C SER A 64 1.61 2.76 -0.68
N CYS A 65 1.30 2.48 0.59
CA CYS A 65 0.29 3.22 1.34
C CYS A 65 0.70 4.69 1.52
N LEU A 66 1.95 4.95 1.91
CA LEU A 66 2.47 6.31 2.03
C LEU A 66 2.43 7.07 0.71
N LEU A 67 2.87 6.45 -0.38
CA LEU A 67 2.84 7.05 -1.71
C LEU A 67 1.40 7.44 -2.10
N SER A 68 0.43 6.57 -1.80
CA SER A 68 -1.00 6.84 -2.00
C SER A 68 -1.49 8.02 -1.15
N VAL A 69 -1.13 8.09 0.15
CA VAL A 69 -1.46 9.23 1.02
C VAL A 69 -0.90 10.54 0.45
N PHE A 70 0.41 10.59 0.18
CA PHE A 70 1.05 11.80 -0.30
C PHE A 70 0.49 12.25 -1.65
N THR A 71 0.20 11.30 -2.54
CA THR A 71 -0.42 11.61 -3.83
C THR A 71 -1.84 12.16 -3.63
N ALA A 72 -2.66 11.54 -2.78
CA ALA A 72 -4.04 12.00 -2.54
C ALA A 72 -4.06 13.41 -1.93
N ILE A 73 -3.15 13.69 -0.99
CA ILE A 73 -2.97 15.02 -0.42
C ILE A 73 -2.52 16.02 -1.50
N ALA A 74 -1.54 15.67 -2.33
CA ALA A 74 -1.09 16.53 -3.42
C ALA A 74 -2.23 16.87 -4.38
N TYR A 75 -3.11 15.91 -4.69
CA TYR A 75 -4.30 16.14 -5.52
C TYR A 75 -5.29 17.13 -4.89
N ILE A 76 -5.44 17.15 -3.57
CA ILE A 76 -6.30 18.12 -2.89
C ILE A 76 -5.75 19.55 -3.04
N PHE A 77 -4.42 19.72 -3.01
CA PHE A 77 -3.77 21.03 -3.03
C PHE A 77 -3.39 21.56 -4.43
N VAL A 78 -3.35 20.70 -5.45
CA VAL A 78 -3.07 21.14 -6.82
C VAL A 78 -4.29 21.86 -7.37
N SER A 79 -4.26 23.20 -7.32
CA SER A 79 -5.26 24.07 -7.94
C SER A 79 -5.42 23.80 -9.44
N SER A 80 -6.67 23.88 -9.91
CA SER A 80 -7.13 23.59 -11.28
C SER A 80 -6.66 24.57 -12.36
N GLU A 81 -5.65 25.40 -12.08
CA GLU A 81 -5.12 26.28 -13.11
C GLU A 81 -4.43 25.45 -14.20
N PRO A 82 -4.86 25.58 -15.47
CA PRO A 82 -4.32 24.79 -16.56
C PRO A 82 -2.85 25.15 -16.75
N ASN A 83 -1.98 24.27 -16.28
CA ASN A 83 -0.54 24.36 -16.46
C ASN A 83 -0.07 23.08 -17.15
N ILE A 84 0.55 23.23 -18.33
CA ILE A 84 1.07 22.13 -19.16
C ILE A 84 2.02 21.23 -18.36
N ALA A 85 2.77 21.80 -17.40
CA ALA A 85 3.67 21.03 -16.53
C ALA A 85 2.94 20.10 -15.54
N LYS A 86 1.68 20.43 -15.18
CA LYS A 86 0.87 19.65 -14.23
C LYS A 86 -0.03 18.61 -14.92
N ALA A 87 -0.25 18.73 -16.23
CA ALA A 87 -1.09 17.83 -17.01
C ALA A 87 -0.72 16.33 -16.91
N PRO A 88 0.57 15.91 -17.01
CA PRO A 88 0.90 14.48 -16.89
C PRO A 88 0.65 13.96 -15.46
N PHE A 89 0.90 14.78 -14.44
CA PHE A 89 0.57 14.43 -13.07
C PHE A 89 -0.93 14.23 -12.94
N LEU A 90 -1.76 15.20 -13.33
CA LEU A 90 -3.22 15.12 -13.15
C LEU A 90 -3.87 13.96 -13.92
N ASN A 91 -3.46 13.71 -15.17
CA ASN A 91 -4.18 12.80 -16.07
C ASN A 91 -3.61 11.38 -16.08
N ILE A 92 -2.29 11.21 -16.01
CA ILE A 92 -1.64 9.92 -16.24
C ILE A 92 -1.27 9.25 -14.91
N TRP A 93 -0.85 10.03 -13.91
CA TRP A 93 -0.40 9.51 -12.61
C TRP A 93 -1.45 8.64 -11.88
N PRO A 94 -2.76 8.97 -11.84
CA PRO A 94 -3.75 8.14 -11.17
C PRO A 94 -3.86 6.74 -11.79
N ALA A 95 -3.77 6.65 -13.12
CA ALA A 95 -3.80 5.38 -13.84
C ALA A 95 -2.55 4.54 -13.53
N ILE A 96 -1.36 5.17 -13.55
CA ILE A 96 -0.11 4.50 -13.17
C ILE A 96 -0.18 3.99 -11.74
N LEU A 97 -0.65 4.83 -10.81
CA LEU A 97 -0.75 4.49 -9.40
C LEU A 97 -1.76 3.35 -9.17
N ALA A 98 -2.91 3.38 -9.85
CA ALA A 98 -3.89 2.30 -9.81
C ALA A 98 -3.26 0.95 -10.22
N VAL A 99 -2.54 0.93 -11.34
CA VAL A 99 -1.87 -0.28 -11.85
C VAL A 99 -0.76 -0.73 -10.91
N ALA A 100 0.08 0.20 -10.43
CA ALA A 100 1.19 -0.08 -9.53
C ALA A 100 0.72 -0.66 -8.19
N LEU A 101 -0.36 -0.13 -7.61
CA LEU A 101 -0.93 -0.66 -6.37
C LEU A 101 -1.52 -2.06 -6.54
N ARG A 102 -2.20 -2.33 -7.67
CA ARG A 102 -2.81 -3.65 -7.93
C ARG A 102 -1.80 -4.72 -8.27
N PHE A 103 -0.99 -4.47 -9.30
CA PHE A 103 -0.12 -5.47 -9.90
C PHE A 103 1.29 -5.45 -9.31
N GLY A 104 1.75 -4.29 -8.82
CA GLY A 104 2.99 -4.17 -8.08
C GLY A 104 2.80 -4.62 -6.64
N ALA A 105 2.23 -3.75 -5.80
CA ALA A 105 2.20 -3.95 -4.35
C ALA A 105 1.28 -5.11 -3.92
N SER A 106 -0.02 -5.01 -4.19
CA SER A 106 -1.03 -5.96 -3.70
C SER A 106 -0.78 -7.38 -4.19
N SER A 107 -0.52 -7.56 -5.50
CA SER A 107 -0.21 -8.87 -6.09
C SER A 107 1.08 -9.48 -5.55
N TYR A 108 2.16 -8.68 -5.41
CA TYR A 108 3.42 -9.15 -4.84
C TYR A 108 3.24 -9.64 -3.40
N MET A 109 2.61 -8.80 -2.56
CA MET A 109 2.35 -9.13 -1.17
C MET A 109 1.44 -10.35 -1.02
N TYR A 110 0.38 -10.44 -1.85
CA TYR A 110 -0.51 -11.59 -1.84
C TYR A 110 0.22 -12.88 -2.20
N LYS A 111 1.03 -12.88 -3.27
CA LYS A 111 1.82 -14.06 -3.66
C LYS A 111 2.77 -14.52 -2.55
N PHE A 112 3.39 -13.56 -1.84
CA PHE A 112 4.27 -13.87 -0.72
C PHE A 112 3.51 -14.54 0.44
N TRP A 113 2.36 -14.00 0.83
CA TRP A 113 1.59 -14.51 1.98
C TRP A 113 0.67 -15.68 1.66
N ALA A 114 0.20 -15.84 0.42
CA ALA A 114 -0.71 -16.92 0.02
C ALA A 114 -0.12 -18.32 0.24
N SER A 115 1.20 -18.45 0.17
CA SER A 115 1.91 -19.70 0.45
C SER A 115 2.23 -19.93 1.94
N LYS A 116 1.94 -18.96 2.81
CA LYS A 116 2.31 -18.98 4.23
C LYS A 116 1.06 -19.12 5.10
N GLY A 117 0.93 -20.27 5.74
CA GLY A 117 -0.13 -20.53 6.71
C GLY A 117 0.11 -19.84 8.06
N LYS A 118 -0.97 -19.66 8.83
CA LYS A 118 -0.89 -19.26 10.23
C LYS A 118 -0.26 -20.37 11.06
N ILE A 119 0.61 -20.01 12.01
CA ILE A 119 1.36 -20.96 12.84
C ILE A 119 0.68 -21.06 14.21
N PRO A 120 0.35 -22.26 14.72
CA PRO A 120 -0.22 -22.42 16.06
C PRO A 120 0.66 -21.78 17.15
N ARG A 121 0.04 -21.14 18.15
CA ARG A 121 0.70 -20.47 19.30
C ARG A 121 1.55 -19.23 18.99
N MET A 122 1.53 -18.74 17.75
CA MET A 122 2.25 -17.53 17.34
C MET A 122 1.27 -16.37 17.08
N ASP A 123 0.49 -16.00 18.11
CA ASP A 123 -0.67 -15.11 17.96
C ASP A 123 -0.34 -13.75 17.34
N GLN A 124 0.75 -13.11 17.76
CA GLN A 124 1.14 -11.80 17.22
C GLN A 124 1.73 -11.91 15.79
N TYR A 125 2.38 -13.02 15.45
CA TYR A 125 2.80 -13.29 14.06
C TYR A 125 1.59 -13.51 13.16
N ASN A 126 0.61 -14.29 13.62
CA ASN A 126 -0.65 -14.48 12.92
C ASN A 126 -1.47 -13.20 12.82
N ALA A 127 -1.39 -12.32 13.83
CA ALA A 127 -1.98 -11.00 13.79
C ALA A 127 -1.33 -10.16 12.69
N ALA A 128 0.01 -10.14 12.60
CA ALA A 128 0.70 -9.40 11.56
C ALA A 128 0.41 -9.94 10.13
N ILE A 129 0.28 -11.27 9.97
CA ILE A 129 -0.20 -11.85 8.69
C ILE A 129 -1.59 -11.31 8.37
N SER A 130 -2.50 -11.33 9.34
CA SER A 130 -3.89 -10.89 9.13
C SER A 130 -3.96 -9.39 8.81
N GLN A 131 -3.17 -8.57 9.51
CA GLN A 131 -3.03 -7.13 9.26
C GLN A 131 -2.46 -6.88 7.85
N THR A 132 -1.48 -7.66 7.43
CA THR A 132 -0.90 -7.51 6.08
C THR A 132 -1.89 -7.93 4.99
N MET A 133 -2.71 -8.95 5.22
CA MET A 133 -3.81 -9.31 4.32
C MET A 133 -4.89 -8.22 4.24
N GLU A 134 -5.17 -7.55 5.35
CA GLU A 134 -6.05 -6.38 5.35
C GLU A 134 -5.45 -5.23 4.53
N VAL A 135 -4.16 -4.93 4.69
CA VAL A 135 -3.44 -3.94 3.87
C VAL A 135 -3.53 -4.29 2.38
N ILE A 136 -3.38 -5.56 2.00
CA ILE A 136 -3.54 -6.02 0.61
C ILE A 136 -4.94 -5.71 0.07
N ASN A 137 -5.97 -5.93 0.88
CA ASN A 137 -7.35 -5.61 0.49
C ASN A 137 -7.56 -4.11 0.35
N VAL A 138 -7.06 -3.31 1.29
CA VAL A 138 -7.15 -1.86 1.21
C VAL A 138 -6.39 -1.31 -0.01
N LEU A 139 -5.21 -1.86 -0.34
CA LEU A 139 -4.47 -1.52 -1.56
C LEU A 139 -5.27 -1.83 -2.84
N ASN A 140 -6.06 -2.91 -2.85
CA ASN A 140 -6.97 -3.19 -3.97
C ASN A 140 -8.09 -2.15 -4.07
N VAL A 141 -8.68 -1.73 -2.93
CA VAL A 141 -9.69 -0.67 -2.91
C VAL A 141 -9.08 0.66 -3.38
N LEU A 142 -7.88 1.01 -2.92
CA LEU A 142 -7.15 2.20 -3.36
C LEU A 142 -6.86 2.16 -4.86
N SER A 143 -6.44 1.00 -5.39
CA SER A 143 -6.25 0.83 -6.83
C SER A 143 -7.52 1.14 -7.63
N ILE A 144 -8.67 0.62 -7.20
CA ILE A 144 -9.96 0.90 -7.84
C ILE A 144 -10.28 2.40 -7.75
N GLY A 145 -10.11 3.01 -6.58
CA GLY A 145 -10.38 4.43 -6.38
C GLY A 145 -9.49 5.34 -7.23
N TRP A 146 -8.19 5.04 -7.35
CA TRP A 146 -7.28 5.73 -8.27
C TRP A 146 -7.65 5.52 -9.74
N GLY A 147 -8.16 4.34 -10.10
CA GLY A 147 -8.69 4.06 -11.43
C GLY A 147 -9.94 4.88 -11.75
N ILE A 148 -10.86 5.03 -10.79
CA ILE A 148 -12.02 5.92 -10.92
C ILE A 148 -11.57 7.37 -11.12
N LEU A 149 -10.60 7.83 -10.32
CA LEU A 149 -10.07 9.18 -10.44
C LEU A 149 -9.42 9.42 -11.82
N ALA A 150 -8.68 8.44 -12.35
CA ALA A 150 -8.12 8.51 -13.70
C ALA A 150 -9.20 8.68 -14.77
N VAL A 151 -10.29 7.92 -14.66
CA VAL A 151 -11.42 8.01 -15.60
C VAL A 151 -12.11 9.37 -15.49
N LEU A 152 -12.28 9.90 -14.28
CA LEU A 152 -12.92 11.20 -14.06
C LEU A 152 -12.09 12.39 -14.56
N GLU A 153 -10.76 12.31 -14.55
CA GLU A 153 -9.91 13.39 -15.10
C GLU A 153 -9.82 13.33 -16.64
N VAL A 154 -10.04 12.16 -17.25
CA VAL A 154 -10.08 12.00 -18.72
C VAL A 154 -11.47 12.32 -19.29
N LEU A 155 -12.55 12.00 -18.56
CA LEU A 155 -13.90 12.31 -19.00
C LEU A 155 -14.24 13.77 -18.66
N PRO A 156 -14.66 14.59 -19.64
CA PRO A 156 -15.15 15.93 -19.37
C PRO A 156 -16.55 15.83 -18.74
N VAL A 157 -16.61 15.73 -17.41
CA VAL A 157 -17.84 15.82 -16.60
C VAL A 157 -17.85 17.11 -15.82
#